data_AF-A0A4S2ANQ0-F1
#
_entry.id   AF-A0A4S2ANQ0-F1
#
_cell.length_a   1.000
_cell.length_b   1.000
_cell.length_c   1.000
_cell.angle_alpha   90.00
_cell.angle_beta   90.00
_cell.angle_gamma   90.00
#
_symmetry.space_group_name_H-M   'P 1'
#
loop_
_entity.id
_entity.type
_entity.pdbx_description
1 polymer ?
#
loop_
_entity_poly.entity_id
_entity_poly.type
_entity_poly.pdbx_seq_one_letter_code
_entity_poly.pdbx_strand_id
1 'polypeptide(L)'
;MNEEIYQIKQLLNLYYSGLSSQIDEKRLDRYFADMKSVPEELIVDRDLYIASRKRPHIEVPEDLGPQLGLLIDHLERQEQTHNRGRRWITTGSVAAGVAIAISLATFFFFGSESNPYEITDPQIASFETEKALLEVSASLKRADKQMALVNDEITKIGILYNDFLNANNDEVK
;
A
#
# COMPACT_ATOMS: atom_id res chain seq x y z
N MET A 1 -59.03 -0.62 36.37
CA MET A 1 -59.05 0.36 35.25
C MET A 1 -57.69 1.04 35.05
N ASN A 2 -57.00 1.52 36.09
CA ASN A 2 -55.69 2.18 35.90
C ASN A 2 -54.53 1.25 35.48
N GLU A 3 -54.55 -0.01 35.94
CA GLU A 3 -53.46 -0.96 35.65
C GLU A 3 -53.46 -1.44 34.19
N GLU A 4 -54.64 -1.66 33.61
CA GLU A 4 -54.80 -1.98 32.19
C GLU A 4 -54.32 -0.84 31.30
N ILE A 5 -54.69 0.41 31.63
CA ILE A 5 -54.24 1.61 30.91
C ILE A 5 -52.71 1.73 30.95
N TYR A 6 -52.09 1.46 32.11
CA TYR A 6 -50.63 1.48 32.24
C TYR A 6 -49.95 0.43 31.37
N GLN A 7 -50.46 -0.81 31.36
CA GLN A 7 -49.93 -1.89 30.51
C GLN A 7 -50.00 -1.52 29.02
N ILE A 8 -51.04 -0.82 28.60
CA ILE A 8 -51.22 -0.45 27.20
C ILE A 8 -50.35 0.74 26.82
N LYS A 9 -50.16 1.70 27.72
CA LYS A 9 -49.15 2.75 27.53
C LYS A 9 -47.75 2.14 27.41
N GLN A 10 -47.45 1.10 28.17
CA GLN A 10 -46.18 0.38 28.04
C GLN A 10 -46.07 -0.35 26.69
N LEU A 11 -47.13 -1.01 26.23
CA LEU A 11 -47.19 -1.65 24.92
C LEU A 11 -47.05 -0.63 23.77
N LEU A 12 -47.72 0.52 23.86
CA LEU A 12 -47.58 1.63 22.93
C LEU A 12 -46.16 2.19 22.91
N ASN A 13 -45.51 2.32 24.07
CA ASN A 13 -44.11 2.76 24.13
C ASN A 13 -43.16 1.77 23.45
N LEU A 14 -43.38 0.46 23.65
CA LEU A 14 -42.63 -0.58 22.92
C LEU A 14 -42.90 -0.51 21.40
N TYR A 15 -44.13 -0.26 21.00
CA TYR A 15 -44.48 -0.07 19.59
C TYR A 15 -43.80 1.15 18.98
N TYR A 16 -43.86 2.31 19.64
CA TYR A 16 -43.23 3.55 19.16
C TYR A 16 -41.70 3.50 19.18
N SER A 17 -41.09 2.69 20.06
CA SER A 17 -39.65 2.44 20.04
C SER A 17 -39.21 1.37 19.03
N GLY A 18 -40.15 0.72 18.33
CA GLY A 18 -39.85 -0.35 17.37
C GLY A 18 -39.36 -1.65 18.02
N LEU A 19 -39.58 -1.81 19.33
CA LEU A 19 -39.18 -2.97 20.12
C LEU A 19 -40.36 -3.92 20.41
N SER A 20 -41.54 -3.64 19.88
CA SER A 20 -42.72 -4.50 20.03
C SER A 20 -42.54 -5.84 19.31
N SER A 21 -42.95 -6.92 19.95
CA SER A 21 -43.07 -8.22 19.28
C SER A 21 -44.40 -8.32 18.51
N GLN A 22 -44.48 -9.28 17.58
CA GLN A 22 -45.73 -9.55 16.86
C GLN A 22 -46.88 -9.98 17.80
N ILE A 23 -46.56 -10.55 18.96
CA ILE A 23 -47.57 -10.92 19.98
C ILE A 23 -48.12 -9.66 20.65
N ASP A 24 -47.25 -8.68 20.93
CA ASP A 24 -47.62 -7.41 21.55
C ASP A 24 -48.51 -6.57 20.63
N GLU A 25 -48.17 -6.50 19.34
CA GLU A 25 -49.01 -5.83 18.34
C GLU A 25 -50.39 -6.49 18.20
N LYS A 26 -50.46 -7.84 18.24
CA LYS A 26 -51.75 -8.56 18.26
C LYS A 26 -52.56 -8.29 19.54
N ARG A 27 -51.92 -7.93 20.65
CA ARG A 27 -52.61 -7.52 21.88
C ARG A 27 -53.14 -6.09 21.75
N LEU A 28 -52.35 -5.17 21.21
CA LEU A 28 -52.79 -3.81 20.87
C LEU A 28 -53.99 -3.82 19.92
N ASP A 29 -53.95 -4.70 18.91
CA ASP A 29 -55.05 -4.88 17.95
C ASP A 29 -56.35 -5.30 18.63
N ARG A 30 -56.28 -6.33 19.48
CA ARG A 30 -57.43 -6.79 20.25
C ARG A 30 -57.93 -5.71 21.20
N TYR A 31 -57.02 -5.01 21.88
CA TYR A 31 -57.40 -3.96 22.81
C TYR A 31 -58.20 -2.84 22.14
N PHE A 32 -57.71 -2.32 21.01
CA PHE A 32 -58.40 -1.25 20.29
C PHE A 32 -59.64 -1.72 19.51
N ALA A 33 -59.76 -3.03 19.22
CA ALA A 33 -60.95 -3.61 18.59
C ALA A 33 -62.07 -3.93 19.59
N ASP A 34 -61.73 -4.46 20.77
CA ASP A 34 -62.69 -4.96 21.75
C ASP A 34 -63.28 -3.85 22.64
N MET A 35 -62.57 -2.73 22.79
CA MET A 35 -62.98 -1.68 23.71
C MET A 35 -64.02 -0.71 23.10
N LYS A 36 -65.27 -0.84 23.55
CA LYS A 36 -66.42 -0.03 23.10
C LYS A 36 -66.25 1.49 23.34
N SER A 37 -65.41 1.86 24.31
CA SER A 37 -65.11 3.24 24.71
C SER A 37 -63.65 3.31 25.16
N VAL A 38 -62.77 3.76 24.27
CA VAL A 38 -61.35 3.99 24.59
C VAL A 38 -61.22 5.22 25.50
N PRO A 39 -60.45 5.15 26.61
CA PRO A 39 -60.21 6.29 27.48
C PRO A 39 -59.73 7.53 26.72
N GLU A 40 -60.16 8.73 27.14
CA GLU A 40 -59.88 9.99 26.42
C GLU A 40 -58.38 10.22 26.18
N GLU A 41 -57.54 9.82 27.14
CA GLU A 41 -56.07 9.90 27.04
C GLU A 41 -55.45 9.00 25.96
N LEU A 42 -56.13 7.93 25.55
CA LEU A 42 -55.63 6.93 24.58
C LEU A 42 -56.25 7.09 23.19
N ILE A 43 -57.17 8.04 23.00
CA ILE A 43 -57.85 8.27 21.71
C ILE A 43 -56.82 8.67 20.64
N VAL A 44 -55.92 9.61 20.98
CA VAL A 44 -54.89 10.08 20.06
C VAL A 44 -53.92 8.96 19.68
N ASP A 45 -53.46 8.19 20.67
CA ASP A 45 -52.57 7.06 20.46
C ASP A 45 -53.19 5.97 19.59
N ARG A 46 -54.47 5.65 19.83
CA ARG A 46 -55.23 4.71 18.99
C ARG A 46 -55.27 5.19 17.54
N ASP A 47 -55.62 6.45 17.32
CA ASP A 47 -55.80 6.98 15.97
C ASP A 47 -54.47 7.00 15.20
N LEU A 48 -53.37 7.36 15.89
CA LEU A 48 -52.01 7.27 15.35
C LEU A 48 -51.61 5.82 15.04
N TYR A 49 -51.85 4.89 15.97
CA TYR A 49 -51.58 3.47 15.77
C TYR A 49 -52.34 2.91 14.56
N ILE A 50 -53.64 3.19 14.45
CA ILE A 50 -54.47 2.73 13.34
C ILE A 50 -54.00 3.36 12.02
N ALA A 51 -53.72 4.67 12.00
CA ALA A 51 -53.24 5.36 10.81
C ALA A 51 -51.88 4.80 10.34
N SER A 52 -50.97 4.51 11.27
CA SER A 52 -49.64 3.96 10.95
C SER A 52 -49.69 2.56 10.34
N ARG A 53 -50.74 1.79 10.66
CA ARG A 53 -50.97 0.46 10.10
C ARG A 53 -51.69 0.46 8.76
N LYS A 54 -52.29 1.58 8.36
CA LYS A 54 -52.78 1.74 6.99
C LYS A 54 -51.56 1.75 6.08
N ARG A 55 -51.28 0.60 5.46
CA ARG A 55 -50.32 0.53 4.36
C ARG A 55 -51.08 0.91 3.09
N PRO A 56 -50.96 2.14 2.57
CA PRO A 56 -51.45 2.41 1.24
C PRO A 56 -50.78 1.43 0.28
N HIS A 57 -51.50 1.01 -0.75
CA HIS A 57 -50.87 0.28 -1.83
C HIS A 57 -49.85 1.22 -2.48
N ILE A 58 -48.57 0.94 -2.28
CA ILE A 58 -47.47 1.67 -2.90
C ILE A 58 -47.12 0.86 -4.14
N GLU A 59 -47.30 1.45 -5.30
CA GLU A 59 -46.82 0.88 -6.55
C GLU A 59 -45.29 0.85 -6.50
N VAL A 60 -44.73 -0.36 -6.48
CA VAL A 60 -43.29 -0.56 -6.50
C VAL A 60 -42.85 -0.51 -7.97
N PRO A 61 -41.86 0.33 -8.33
CA PRO A 61 -41.33 0.37 -9.69
C PRO A 61 -40.80 -1.01 -10.10
N GLU A 62 -41.16 -1.47 -11.31
CA GLU A 62 -40.75 -2.80 -11.81
C GLU A 62 -39.23 -2.98 -11.85
N ASP A 63 -38.49 -1.89 -12.07
CA ASP A 63 -37.02 -1.90 -12.18
C ASP A 63 -36.30 -1.92 -10.82
N LEU A 64 -37.02 -1.73 -9.70
CA LEU A 64 -36.40 -1.70 -8.36
C LEU A 64 -35.79 -3.06 -7.98
N GLY A 65 -36.48 -4.16 -8.31
CA GLY A 65 -35.99 -5.52 -8.03
C GLY A 65 -34.66 -5.81 -8.73
N PRO A 66 -34.58 -5.64 -10.07
CA PRO A 66 -33.33 -5.74 -10.82
C PRO A 66 -32.22 -4.84 -10.29
N GLN A 67 -32.50 -3.58 -9.99
CA GLN A 67 -31.51 -2.64 -9.44
C GLN A 67 -30.94 -3.08 -8.09
N LEU A 68 -31.80 -3.60 -7.19
CA LEU A 68 -31.36 -4.16 -5.92
C LEU A 68 -30.49 -5.41 -6.11
N GLY A 69 -30.84 -6.27 -7.06
CA GLY A 69 -30.01 -7.43 -7.43
C GLY A 69 -28.61 -7.01 -7.88
N LEU A 70 -28.54 -6.04 -8.80
CA LEU A 70 -27.26 -5.50 -9.27
C LEU A 70 -26.44 -4.87 -8.14
N LEU A 71 -27.09 -4.19 -7.20
CA LEU A 71 -26.43 -3.59 -6.04
C LEU A 71 -25.85 -4.66 -5.10
N ILE A 72 -26.59 -5.74 -4.85
CA ILE A 72 -26.12 -6.88 -4.04
C ILE A 72 -24.89 -7.51 -4.70
N ASP A 73 -24.96 -7.81 -6.00
CA ASP A 73 -23.84 -8.38 -6.75
C ASP A 73 -22.62 -7.46 -6.75
N HIS A 74 -22.84 -6.15 -6.84
CA HIS A 74 -21.77 -5.16 -6.78
C HIS A 74 -21.08 -5.15 -5.42
N LEU A 75 -21.85 -5.16 -4.32
CA LEU A 75 -21.33 -5.19 -2.96
C LEU A 75 -20.55 -6.48 -2.69
N GLU A 76 -21.04 -7.64 -3.16
CA GLU A 76 -20.33 -8.91 -3.03
C GLU A 76 -18.96 -8.86 -3.73
N ARG A 77 -18.92 -8.34 -4.97
CA ARG A 77 -17.66 -8.18 -5.71
C ARG A 77 -16.70 -7.24 -4.98
N GLN A 78 -17.20 -6.15 -4.42
CA GLN A 78 -16.39 -5.19 -3.66
C GLN A 78 -15.77 -5.84 -2.42
N GLU A 79 -16.52 -6.62 -1.66
CA GLU A 79 -15.97 -7.36 -0.50
C GLU A 79 -14.91 -8.39 -0.90
N GLN A 80 -15.13 -9.13 -1.99
CA GLN A 80 -14.18 -10.12 -2.48
C GLN A 80 -12.85 -9.50 -2.91
N THR A 81 -12.88 -8.32 -3.54
CA THR A 81 -11.64 -7.61 -3.96
C THR A 81 -10.86 -7.06 -2.76
N HIS A 82 -11.55 -6.48 -1.78
CA HIS A 82 -10.91 -5.95 -0.57
C HIS A 82 -10.27 -7.06 0.28
N ASN A 83 -10.92 -8.21 0.39
CA ASN A 83 -10.38 -9.35 1.13
C ASN A 83 -9.20 -10.05 0.43
N ARG A 84 -9.12 -9.99 -0.91
CA ARG A 84 -7.97 -10.52 -1.66
C ARG A 84 -6.68 -9.76 -1.32
N GLY A 85 -6.69 -8.43 -1.27
CA GLY A 85 -5.50 -7.64 -0.91
C GLY A 85 -4.98 -7.92 0.50
N ARG A 86 -5.90 -8.15 1.45
CA ARG A 86 -5.56 -8.41 2.86
C ARG A 86 -4.89 -9.78 3.09
N ARG A 87 -5.24 -10.80 2.28
CA ARG A 87 -4.61 -12.13 2.35
C ARG A 87 -3.14 -12.12 1.89
N TRP A 88 -2.79 -11.27 0.93
CA TRP A 88 -1.41 -11.17 0.43
C TRP A 88 -0.48 -10.54 1.46
N ILE A 89 -0.97 -9.56 2.22
CA ILE A 89 -0.23 -8.91 3.31
C ILE A 89 0.08 -9.91 4.44
N THR A 90 -0.86 -10.81 4.77
CA THR A 90 -0.66 -11.82 5.82
C THR A 90 0.33 -12.92 5.44
N THR A 91 0.42 -13.32 4.17
CA THR A 91 1.38 -14.35 3.73
C THR A 91 2.78 -13.77 3.52
N GLY A 92 2.90 -12.51 3.08
CA GLY A 92 4.20 -11.85 2.87
C GLY A 92 4.97 -11.56 4.16
N SER A 93 4.29 -11.30 5.28
CA SER A 93 4.93 -10.96 6.56
C SER A 93 5.69 -12.15 7.17
N VAL A 94 5.17 -13.37 7.04
CA VAL A 94 5.82 -14.58 7.56
C VAL A 94 7.11 -14.89 6.78
N ALA A 95 7.08 -14.74 5.46
CA ALA A 95 8.25 -14.97 4.63
C ALA A 95 9.39 -13.98 4.94
N ALA A 96 9.06 -12.70 5.20
CA ALA A 96 10.04 -11.69 5.58
C ALA A 96 10.72 -12.02 6.92
N GLY A 97 9.95 -12.48 7.92
CA GLY A 97 10.49 -12.90 9.21
C GLY A 97 11.45 -14.09 9.08
N VAL A 98 11.10 -15.09 8.27
CA VAL A 98 11.97 -16.24 8.01
C VAL A 98 13.24 -15.83 7.26
N ALA A 99 13.14 -14.94 6.26
CA ALA A 99 14.29 -14.43 5.53
C ALA A 99 15.28 -13.68 6.44
N ILE A 100 14.78 -12.85 7.35
CA ILE A 100 15.61 -12.14 8.34
C ILE A 100 16.29 -13.13 9.29
N ALA A 101 15.55 -14.13 9.80
CA ALA A 101 16.11 -15.15 10.69
C ALA A 101 17.21 -15.98 10.01
N ILE A 102 16.99 -16.39 8.75
CA ILE A 102 17.99 -17.09 7.94
C ILE A 102 19.21 -16.20 7.71
N SER A 103 19.01 -14.93 7.34
CA SER A 103 20.11 -13.99 7.09
C SER A 103 20.99 -13.78 8.33
N LEU A 104 20.37 -13.63 9.51
CA LEU A 104 21.11 -13.49 10.77
C LEU A 104 21.83 -14.79 11.13
N ALA A 105 21.16 -15.94 11.00
CA ALA A 105 21.78 -17.24 11.24
C ALA A 105 23.00 -17.44 10.33
N THR A 106 22.87 -17.20 9.02
CA THR A 106 24.01 -17.30 8.09
C THR A 106 25.13 -16.32 8.44
N PHE A 107 24.80 -15.11 8.87
CA PHE A 107 25.81 -14.11 9.25
C PHE A 107 26.63 -14.55 10.47
N PHE A 108 25.97 -15.09 11.50
CA PHE A 108 26.69 -15.58 12.70
C PHE A 108 27.44 -16.89 12.47
N PHE A 109 26.91 -17.79 11.64
CA PHE A 109 27.53 -19.10 11.39
C PHE A 109 28.64 -19.07 10.32
N PHE A 110 28.56 -18.17 9.32
CA PHE A 110 29.54 -18.06 8.24
C PHE A 110 30.41 -16.79 8.30
N GLY A 111 30.14 -15.85 9.21
CA GLY A 111 30.88 -14.59 9.35
C GLY A 111 32.27 -14.69 9.97
N SER A 112 32.88 -15.88 10.05
CA SER A 112 34.20 -16.09 10.65
C SER A 112 35.25 -16.64 9.68
N GLU A 113 35.18 -16.31 8.41
CA GLU A 113 36.37 -16.39 7.55
C GLU A 113 37.02 -15.02 7.50
N SER A 114 38.13 -14.88 8.25
CA SER A 114 39.04 -13.74 8.15
C SER A 114 39.44 -13.58 6.69
N ASN A 115 39.11 -12.43 6.11
CA ASN A 115 39.40 -12.16 4.72
C ASN A 115 40.93 -12.19 4.52
N PRO A 116 41.50 -13.03 3.63
CA PRO A 116 42.95 -13.18 3.49
C PRO A 116 43.66 -11.91 2.98
N TYR A 117 42.91 -10.86 2.62
CA TYR A 117 43.42 -9.55 2.22
C TYR A 117 43.33 -8.49 3.32
N GLU A 118 42.84 -8.84 4.51
CA GLU A 118 42.75 -7.91 5.64
C GLU A 118 44.14 -7.81 6.30
N ILE A 119 44.92 -6.80 5.91
CA ILE A 119 46.22 -6.51 6.55
C ILE A 119 45.92 -5.86 7.90
N THR A 120 45.82 -6.68 8.94
CA THR A 120 45.46 -6.24 10.30
C THR A 120 46.61 -5.54 11.04
N ASP A 121 47.85 -5.60 10.52
CA ASP A 121 49.03 -4.99 11.12
C ASP A 121 49.37 -3.63 10.44
N PRO A 122 49.26 -2.50 11.16
CA PRO A 122 49.53 -1.17 10.63
C PRO A 122 50.92 -0.99 10.01
N GLN A 123 51.92 -1.74 10.49
CA GLN A 123 53.30 -1.62 10.01
C GLN A 123 53.45 -2.25 8.61
N ILE A 124 52.79 -3.38 8.37
CA ILE A 124 52.82 -4.10 7.09
C ILE A 124 52.05 -3.32 6.03
N ALA A 125 50.90 -2.72 6.41
CA ALA A 125 50.11 -1.90 5.50
C ALA A 125 50.89 -0.68 4.99
N SER A 126 51.67 -0.04 5.87
CA SER A 126 52.50 1.12 5.52
C SER A 126 53.61 0.74 4.53
N PHE A 127 54.29 -0.38 4.77
CA PHE A 127 55.36 -0.87 3.90
C PHE A 127 54.85 -1.25 2.50
N GLU A 128 53.73 -1.97 2.43
CA GLU A 128 53.15 -2.37 1.13
C GLU A 128 52.63 -1.14 0.37
N THR A 129 52.10 -0.14 1.08
CA THR A 129 51.66 1.14 0.49
C THR A 129 52.86 1.91 -0.10
N GLU A 130 53.97 1.99 0.63
CA GLU A 130 55.19 2.65 0.15
C GLU A 130 55.73 1.99 -1.13
N LYS A 131 55.76 0.65 -1.15
CA LYS A 131 56.18 -0.13 -2.31
C LYS A 131 55.26 0.11 -3.52
N ALA A 132 53.95 0.13 -3.31
CA ALA A 132 52.98 0.41 -4.38
C ALA A 132 53.13 1.84 -4.92
N LEU A 133 53.32 2.83 -4.04
CA LEU A 133 53.56 4.22 -4.43
C LEU A 133 54.86 4.37 -5.23
N LEU A 134 55.92 3.66 -4.85
CA LEU A 134 57.17 3.65 -5.60
C LEU A 134 56.99 3.06 -7.00
N GLU A 135 56.26 1.95 -7.13
CA GLU A 135 55.99 1.33 -8.43
C GLU A 135 55.16 2.25 -9.34
N VAL A 136 54.13 2.90 -8.80
CA VAL A 136 53.34 3.90 -9.51
C VAL A 136 54.21 5.09 -9.93
N SER A 137 55.09 5.58 -9.06
CA SER A 137 55.99 6.68 -9.42
C SER A 137 56.95 6.30 -10.55
N ALA A 138 57.42 5.05 -10.56
CA ALA A 138 58.29 4.53 -11.61
C ALA A 138 57.55 4.37 -12.94
N SER A 139 56.28 3.96 -12.92
CA SER A 139 55.45 3.84 -14.12
C SER A 139 55.14 5.23 -14.72
N LEU A 140 54.83 6.22 -13.90
CA LEU A 140 54.63 7.61 -14.34
C LEU A 140 55.89 8.21 -14.96
N LYS A 141 57.05 8.01 -14.33
CA LYS A 141 58.33 8.48 -14.89
C LYS A 141 58.66 7.84 -16.24
N ARG A 142 58.25 6.58 -16.46
CA ARG A 142 58.40 5.92 -17.77
C ARG A 142 57.44 6.51 -18.79
N ALA A 143 56.19 6.77 -18.41
CA ALA A 143 55.19 7.40 -19.26
C ALA A 143 55.64 8.80 -19.71
N ASP A 144 56.16 9.64 -18.81
CA ASP A 144 56.69 10.97 -19.15
C ASP A 144 57.82 10.91 -20.17
N LYS A 145 58.75 9.95 -20.01
CA LYS A 145 59.82 9.73 -21.00
C LYS A 145 59.28 9.34 -22.36
N GLN A 146 58.28 8.45 -22.40
CA GLN A 146 57.65 8.04 -23.65
C GLN A 146 56.94 9.22 -24.33
N MET A 147 56.24 10.06 -23.56
CA MET A 147 55.58 11.25 -24.09
C MET A 147 56.58 12.28 -24.62
N ALA A 148 57.71 12.47 -23.95
CA ALA A 148 58.78 13.35 -24.42
C ALA A 148 59.39 12.88 -25.75
N LEU A 149 59.60 11.57 -25.91
CA LEU A 149 60.08 10.98 -27.17
C LEU A 149 59.07 11.15 -28.31
N VAL A 150 57.79 10.89 -28.03
CA VAL A 150 56.70 11.08 -29.01
C VAL A 150 56.61 12.54 -29.44
N ASN A 151 56.74 13.49 -28.52
CA ASN A 151 56.69 14.91 -28.84
C ASN A 151 57.90 15.37 -29.70
N ASP A 152 59.09 14.83 -29.44
CA ASP A 152 60.27 15.07 -30.28
C ASP A 152 60.07 14.52 -31.71
N GLU A 153 59.50 13.31 -31.84
CA GLU A 153 59.20 12.70 -33.13
C GLU A 153 58.12 13.49 -33.91
N ILE A 154 57.05 13.91 -33.24
CA ILE A 154 56.02 14.79 -33.84
C ILE A 154 56.64 16.11 -34.31
N THR A 155 57.54 16.70 -33.51
CA THR A 155 58.22 17.95 -33.87
C THR A 155 59.09 17.76 -35.11
N LYS A 156 59.86 16.67 -35.18
CA LYS A 156 60.66 16.31 -36.36
C LYS A 156 59.81 16.09 -37.61
N ILE A 157 58.69 15.37 -37.48
CA ILE A 157 57.73 15.17 -38.59
C ILE A 157 57.18 16.52 -39.07
N GLY A 158 56.83 17.42 -38.14
CA GLY A 158 56.36 18.76 -38.47
C GLY A 158 57.39 19.60 -39.23
N ILE A 159 58.66 19.55 -38.80
CA ILE A 159 59.77 20.22 -39.49
C ILE A 159 59.98 19.62 -40.88
N LEU A 160 60.06 18.29 -41.00
CA LEU A 160 60.23 17.60 -42.28
C LEU A 160 59.10 17.91 -43.27
N TYR A 161 57.86 17.99 -42.78
CA TYR A 161 56.71 18.34 -43.61
C TYR A 161 56.80 19.78 -44.13
N ASN A 162 57.20 20.72 -43.27
CA ASN A 162 57.39 22.12 -43.66
C ASN A 162 58.54 22.29 -44.67
N ASP A 163 59.64 21.56 -44.49
CA ASP A 163 60.76 21.56 -45.44
C ASP A 163 60.37 20.96 -46.80
N PHE A 164 59.58 19.88 -46.81
CA PHE A 164 59.03 19.29 -48.04
C PHE A 164 58.13 20.25 -48.82
N LEU A 165 57.29 21.02 -48.10
CA LEU A 165 56.41 22.00 -48.72
C LEU A 165 57.19 23.20 -49.30
N ASN A 166 58.25 23.64 -48.63
CA ASN A 166 59.09 24.74 -49.12
C ASN A 166 59.97 24.32 -50.31
N ALA A 167 60.54 23.10 -50.31
CA ALA A 167 61.34 22.61 -51.42
C ALA A 167 60.55 22.44 -52.74
N ASN A 168 59.29 22.02 -52.67
CA ASN A 168 58.40 21.93 -53.84
C ASN A 168 57.93 23.30 -54.38
N ASN A 169 58.07 24.37 -53.60
CA ASN A 169 57.76 25.73 -54.06
C ASN A 169 58.91 26.37 -54.84
N ASP A 170 60.13 25.83 -54.75
CA ASP A 170 61.30 26.34 -55.46
C ASP A 170 61.52 25.70 -56.85
N GLU A 171 60.85 24.57 -57.16
CA GLU A 171 60.88 23.96 -58.50
C GLU A 171 59.81 24.51 -59.46
N VAL A 172 58.97 25.45 -59.01
CA VAL A 172 57.99 26.16 -59.86
C VAL A 172 58.39 27.63 -59.98
N LYS A 173 59.45 27.89 -60.74
CA LYS A 173 59.76 29.23 -61.25
C LYS A 173 60.41 29.21 -62.63
#